data_AF-A0A7S1LD07-F1
#
_entry.id   AF-A0A7S1LD07-F1
#
_cell.length_a   1.000
_cell.length_b   1.000
_cell.length_c   1.000
_cell.angle_alpha   90.00
_cell.angle_beta   90.00
_cell.angle_gamma   90.00
#
_symmetry.space_group_name_H-M   'P 1'
#
loop_
_entity.id
_entity.type
_entity.pdbx_description
1 polymer ?
#
loop_
_entity_poly.entity_id
_entity_poly.type
_entity_poly.pdbx_seq_one_letter_code
_entity_poly.pdbx_strand_id
1 'polypeptide(L)'
;MSHEAFFKLSKTEQAHHVWQGLFVERSPISEACRGILTTLQRLGLEELMHRRDLAGIRAWFAAQDPAEHCERIFRLAKVRYAVMTNIPYVPAEAVHWRKEPRQPVTPRLHTALRIDSFIKGDWAAVCTALKEFGAEQSLEGARQYLRDWAAILKPEYMMASTPHDWRYPEPGAPPPDPPGDVGSKPLVQAYRKPTASLLMEEVIAPVCE
;
A
#
# COMPACT_ATOMS: atom_id res chain seq x y z
N MET A 1 24.05 17.01 9.22
CA MET A 1 22.73 17.43 8.69
C MET A 1 21.66 16.88 9.60
N SER A 2 20.67 17.70 9.99
CA SER A 2 19.54 17.24 10.81
C SER A 2 18.54 16.45 9.96
N HIS A 3 17.69 15.66 10.62
CA HIS A 3 16.59 14.93 9.99
C HIS A 3 15.67 15.87 9.20
N GLU A 4 15.20 16.95 9.84
CA GLU A 4 14.30 17.92 9.19
C GLU A 4 14.95 18.58 7.97
N ALA A 5 16.23 18.96 8.06
CA ALA A 5 16.94 19.56 6.95
C ALA A 5 17.04 18.61 5.75
N PHE A 6 17.26 17.30 5.99
CA PHE A 6 17.32 16.30 4.92
C PHE A 6 15.99 16.17 4.17
N PHE A 7 14.86 16.14 4.89
CA PHE A 7 13.54 15.98 4.27
C PHE A 7 13.03 17.23 3.53
N LYS A 8 13.69 18.39 3.70
CA LYS A 8 13.44 19.60 2.89
C LYS A 8 14.15 19.59 1.53
N LEU A 9 15.16 18.73 1.35
CA LEU A 9 15.90 18.61 0.09
C LEU A 9 15.06 17.91 -0.99
N SER A 10 15.37 18.16 -2.27
CA SER A 10 14.83 17.39 -3.39
C SER A 10 15.27 15.93 -3.33
N LYS A 11 14.56 15.03 -4.03
CA LYS A 11 14.95 13.61 -4.10
C LYS A 11 16.35 13.41 -4.69
N THR A 12 16.75 14.24 -5.65
CA THR A 12 18.08 14.22 -6.25
C THR A 12 19.17 14.56 -5.24
N GLU A 13 18.95 15.58 -4.40
CA GLU A 13 19.87 15.98 -3.35
C GLU A 13 19.90 14.96 -2.20
N GLN A 14 18.74 14.46 -1.76
CA GLN A 14 18.65 13.38 -0.77
C GLN A 14 19.45 12.16 -1.22
N ALA A 15 19.28 11.71 -2.47
CA ALA A 15 20.00 10.58 -3.04
C ALA A 15 21.52 10.85 -3.15
N HIS A 16 21.92 12.09 -3.46
CA HIS A 16 23.33 12.47 -3.48
C HIS A 16 23.96 12.35 -2.08
N HIS A 17 23.29 12.88 -1.05
CA HIS A 17 23.77 12.76 0.33
C HIS A 17 23.82 11.32 0.82
N VAL A 18 22.81 10.49 0.49
CA VAL A 18 22.81 9.07 0.83
C VAL A 18 23.95 8.33 0.12
N TRP A 19 24.17 8.59 -1.17
CA TRP A 19 25.25 7.99 -1.94
C TRP A 19 26.62 8.36 -1.36
N GLN A 20 26.86 9.66 -1.18
CA GLN A 20 28.09 10.19 -0.61
C GLN A 20 28.34 9.59 0.78
N GLY A 21 27.32 9.61 1.64
CA GLY A 21 27.42 9.14 3.01
C GLY A 21 27.62 7.64 3.15
N LEU A 22 26.89 6.81 2.39
CA LEU A 22 26.80 5.36 2.62
C LEU A 22 27.59 4.50 1.62
N PHE A 23 28.01 5.07 0.48
CA PHE A 23 28.71 4.35 -0.58
C PHE A 23 30.08 4.93 -0.91
N VAL A 24 30.29 6.23 -0.65
CA VAL A 24 31.57 6.90 -0.92
C VAL A 24 32.44 6.98 0.33
N GLU A 25 31.93 7.64 1.38
CA GLU A 25 32.65 7.91 2.63
C GLU A 25 32.78 6.68 3.53
N ARG A 26 31.89 5.69 3.37
CA ARG A 26 31.95 4.41 4.07
C ARG A 26 31.78 3.28 3.08
N SER A 27 32.31 2.12 3.43
CA SER A 27 32.09 0.90 2.67
C SER A 27 30.61 0.48 2.78
N PRO A 28 29.92 0.23 1.65
CA PRO A 28 28.49 -0.10 1.60
C PRO A 28 28.20 -1.55 2.01
N ILE A 29 28.46 -1.89 3.28
CA ILE A 29 28.37 -3.27 3.79
C ILE A 29 27.00 -3.65 4.36
N SER A 30 26.13 -2.68 4.65
CA SER A 30 24.78 -2.97 5.13
C SER A 30 23.95 -3.62 4.04
N GLU A 31 22.98 -4.45 4.42
CA GLU A 31 22.15 -5.20 3.46
C GLU A 31 21.42 -4.28 2.49
N ALA A 32 20.86 -3.17 2.99
CA ALA A 32 20.22 -2.16 2.15
C ALA A 32 21.17 -1.56 1.10
N CYS A 33 22.45 -1.33 1.45
CA CYS A 33 23.43 -0.82 0.47
C CYS A 33 23.88 -1.90 -0.51
N ARG A 34 24.12 -3.13 -0.04
CA ARG A 34 24.49 -4.28 -0.88
C ARG A 34 23.41 -4.59 -1.92
N GLY A 35 22.12 -4.46 -1.55
CA GLY A 35 21.01 -4.63 -2.47
C GLY A 35 21.05 -3.64 -3.65
N ILE A 36 21.40 -2.38 -3.40
CA ILE A 36 21.59 -1.37 -4.47
C ILE A 36 22.73 -1.78 -5.40
N LEU A 37 23.89 -2.15 -4.86
CA LEU A 37 25.03 -2.58 -5.68
C LEU A 37 24.71 -3.81 -6.52
N THR A 38 24.04 -4.80 -5.92
CA THR A 38 23.59 -6.01 -6.62
C THR A 38 22.63 -5.65 -7.76
N THR A 39 21.71 -4.71 -7.53
CA THR A 39 20.77 -4.24 -8.55
C THR A 39 21.51 -3.58 -9.71
N LEU A 40 22.43 -2.66 -9.43
CA LEU A 40 23.23 -1.99 -10.46
C LEU A 40 24.06 -2.99 -11.28
N GLN A 41 24.72 -3.94 -10.59
CA GLN A 41 25.47 -5.02 -11.23
C GLN A 41 24.58 -5.86 -12.16
N ARG A 42 23.42 -6.31 -11.70
CA ARG A 42 22.48 -7.12 -12.50
C ARG A 42 21.91 -6.37 -13.71
N LEU A 43 21.88 -5.04 -13.65
CA LEU A 43 21.48 -4.18 -14.77
C LEU A 43 22.63 -3.87 -15.74
N GLY A 44 23.83 -4.38 -15.49
CA GLY A 44 25.01 -4.14 -16.34
C GLY A 44 25.68 -2.79 -16.09
N LEU A 45 25.45 -2.17 -14.94
CA LEU A 45 26.00 -0.86 -14.57
C LEU A 45 27.26 -0.95 -13.70
N GLU A 46 27.97 -2.09 -13.76
CA GLU A 46 29.16 -2.35 -12.94
C GLU A 46 30.23 -1.26 -13.12
N GLU A 47 30.51 -0.85 -14.36
CA GLU A 47 31.53 0.17 -14.63
C GLU A 47 31.19 1.52 -13.99
N LEU A 48 29.94 1.97 -14.12
CA LEU A 48 29.47 3.21 -13.48
C LEU A 48 29.48 3.11 -11.96
N MET A 49 29.11 1.94 -11.43
CA MET A 49 29.16 1.62 -10.00
C MET A 49 30.59 1.67 -9.47
N HIS A 50 31.56 1.04 -10.14
CA HIS A 50 32.98 1.03 -9.74
C HIS A 50 33.58 2.43 -9.74
N ARG A 51 33.22 3.25 -10.73
CA ARG A 51 33.60 4.67 -10.80
C ARG A 51 32.83 5.57 -9.85
N ARG A 52 31.84 5.04 -9.13
CA ARG A 52 30.92 5.76 -8.24
C ARG A 52 30.17 6.90 -8.95
N ASP A 53 29.90 6.72 -10.25
CA ASP A 53 29.30 7.72 -11.13
C ASP A 53 27.77 7.76 -11.00
N LEU A 54 27.30 8.43 -9.95
CA LEU A 54 25.87 8.59 -9.70
C LEU A 54 25.14 9.34 -10.83
N ALA A 55 25.83 10.27 -11.51
CA ALA A 55 25.25 11.02 -12.61
C ALA A 55 25.01 10.12 -13.83
N GLY A 56 25.99 9.28 -14.19
CA GLY A 56 25.87 8.28 -15.24
C GLY A 56 24.77 7.26 -14.93
N ILE A 57 24.69 6.77 -13.68
CA ILE A 57 23.61 5.86 -13.25
C ILE A 57 22.24 6.50 -13.46
N ARG A 58 22.06 7.77 -13.08
CA ARG A 58 20.80 8.51 -13.29
C ARG A 58 20.45 8.66 -14.76
N ALA A 59 21.42 9.06 -15.59
CA ALA A 59 21.23 9.20 -17.03
C ALA A 59 20.78 7.88 -17.66
N TRP A 60 21.37 6.76 -17.22
CA TRP A 60 20.94 5.44 -17.66
C TRP A 60 19.47 5.17 -17.31
N PHE A 61 19.05 5.36 -16.05
CA PHE A 61 17.63 5.14 -15.67
C PHE A 61 16.66 6.08 -16.38
N ALA A 62 17.03 7.35 -16.60
CA ALA A 62 16.20 8.31 -17.30
C ALA A 62 15.96 7.97 -18.78
N ALA A 63 16.88 7.22 -19.40
CA ALA A 63 16.76 6.78 -20.78
C ALA A 63 15.88 5.52 -20.96
N GLN A 64 15.34 4.94 -19.90
CA GLN A 64 14.56 3.70 -19.98
C GLN A 64 13.07 4.01 -20.17
N ASP A 65 12.39 3.22 -21.01
CA ASP A 65 10.93 3.17 -20.98
C ASP A 65 10.44 2.47 -19.70
N PRO A 66 9.49 3.06 -18.93
CA PRO A 66 9.03 2.47 -17.68
C PRO A 66 8.41 1.08 -17.80
N ALA A 67 7.63 0.81 -18.87
CA ALA A 67 6.96 -0.46 -19.05
C ALA A 67 7.96 -1.56 -19.42
N GLU A 68 8.85 -1.28 -20.36
CA GLU A 68 9.92 -2.19 -20.75
C GLU A 68 10.92 -2.42 -19.61
N HIS A 69 11.23 -1.37 -18.83
CA HIS A 69 12.07 -1.50 -17.66
C HIS A 69 11.44 -2.42 -16.63
N CYS A 70 10.15 -2.26 -16.34
CA CYS A 70 9.41 -3.14 -15.44
C CYS A 70 9.50 -4.61 -15.89
N GLU A 71 9.22 -4.90 -17.16
CA GLU A 71 9.33 -6.26 -17.73
C GLU A 71 10.76 -6.83 -17.66
N ARG A 72 11.78 -6.01 -17.87
CA ARG A 72 13.18 -6.40 -17.68
C ARG A 72 13.46 -6.74 -16.21
N ILE A 73 12.97 -5.96 -15.24
CA ILE A 73 13.17 -6.25 -13.82
C ILE A 73 12.55 -7.60 -13.45
N PHE A 74 11.31 -7.88 -13.88
CA PHE A 74 10.68 -9.19 -13.66
C PHE A 74 11.52 -10.34 -14.22
N ARG A 75 12.04 -10.20 -15.44
CA ARG A 75 12.91 -11.22 -16.07
C ARG A 75 14.22 -11.42 -15.31
N LEU A 76 14.93 -10.34 -14.99
CA LEU A 76 16.22 -10.40 -14.28
C LEU A 76 16.07 -11.00 -12.88
N ALA A 77 15.01 -10.62 -12.17
CA ALA A 77 14.70 -11.15 -10.85
C ALA A 77 14.10 -12.56 -10.89
N LYS A 78 13.78 -13.09 -12.09
CA LYS A 78 13.08 -14.37 -12.30
C LYS A 78 11.75 -14.45 -11.55
N VAL A 79 11.07 -13.31 -11.44
CA VAL A 79 9.76 -13.19 -10.79
C VAL A 79 8.67 -13.38 -11.84
N ARG A 80 7.74 -14.29 -11.58
CA ARG A 80 6.61 -14.54 -12.49
C ARG A 80 5.62 -13.37 -12.47
N TYR A 81 5.19 -12.98 -11.28
CA TYR A 81 4.29 -11.85 -11.02
C TYR A 81 4.55 -11.30 -9.61
N ALA A 82 4.07 -10.09 -9.34
CA ALA A 82 4.07 -9.47 -8.04
C ALA A 82 2.63 -9.09 -7.65
N VAL A 83 2.34 -9.17 -6.36
CA VAL A 83 1.06 -8.69 -5.80
C VAL A 83 1.29 -7.32 -5.19
N MET A 84 0.53 -6.33 -5.66
CA MET A 84 0.60 -4.95 -5.22
C MET A 84 -0.08 -4.76 -3.86
N THR A 85 0.26 -3.67 -3.18
CA THR A 85 -0.53 -3.17 -2.06
C THR A 85 -1.48 -2.09 -2.60
N ASN A 86 -2.78 -2.36 -2.67
CA ASN A 86 -3.75 -1.39 -3.18
C ASN A 86 -4.59 -0.78 -2.07
N ILE A 87 -4.55 0.54 -1.96
CA ILE A 87 -5.15 1.29 -0.86
C ILE A 87 -6.32 2.13 -1.39
N PRO A 88 -7.56 1.62 -1.33
CA PRO A 88 -8.73 2.24 -1.95
C PRO A 88 -9.11 3.61 -1.35
N TYR A 89 -8.62 3.91 -0.15
CA TYR A 89 -8.84 5.16 0.56
C TYR A 89 -7.68 6.17 0.39
N VAL A 90 -6.71 5.91 -0.48
CA VAL A 90 -5.75 6.93 -0.94
C VAL A 90 -6.31 7.58 -2.20
N PRO A 91 -6.72 8.86 -2.19
CA PRO A 91 -7.44 9.46 -3.32
C PRO A 91 -6.68 9.38 -4.65
N ALA A 92 -5.36 9.60 -4.63
CA ALA A 92 -4.53 9.52 -5.83
C ALA A 92 -4.51 8.12 -6.46
N GLU A 93 -4.58 7.06 -5.65
CA GLU A 93 -4.67 5.69 -6.14
C GLU A 93 -6.11 5.36 -6.58
N ALA A 94 -7.10 5.74 -5.78
CA ALA A 94 -8.51 5.46 -6.05
C ALA A 94 -8.97 6.03 -7.41
N VAL A 95 -8.52 7.25 -7.75
CA VAL A 95 -8.80 7.89 -9.04
C VAL A 95 -8.25 7.06 -10.21
N HIS A 96 -7.09 6.42 -10.06
CA HIS A 96 -6.52 5.59 -11.11
C HIS A 96 -7.39 4.36 -11.40
N TRP A 97 -7.89 3.69 -10.35
CA TRP A 97 -8.70 2.48 -10.48
C TRP A 97 -10.14 2.73 -10.93
N ARG A 98 -10.71 3.89 -10.62
CA ARG A 98 -12.09 4.27 -10.99
C ARG A 98 -12.18 5.01 -12.33
N LYS A 99 -11.04 5.33 -12.96
CA LYS A 99 -11.03 6.03 -14.24
C LYS A 99 -11.46 5.09 -15.37
N GLU A 100 -12.40 5.57 -16.19
CA GLU A 100 -12.84 4.89 -17.41
C GLU A 100 -12.34 5.62 -18.67
N PRO A 101 -11.82 4.91 -19.69
CA PRO A 101 -11.52 3.47 -19.68
C PRO A 101 -10.35 3.14 -18.74
N ARG A 102 -10.42 1.97 -18.10
CA ARG A 102 -9.35 1.49 -17.22
C ARG A 102 -8.02 1.42 -17.97
N GLN A 103 -6.96 1.96 -17.37
CA GLN A 103 -5.62 1.85 -17.95
C GLN A 103 -5.14 0.40 -17.91
N PRO A 104 -4.43 -0.08 -18.95
CA PRO A 104 -3.88 -1.42 -18.96
C PRO A 104 -2.89 -1.59 -17.80
N VAL A 105 -3.11 -2.61 -16.98
CA VAL A 105 -2.14 -3.07 -15.98
C VAL A 105 -1.43 -4.28 -16.57
N THR A 106 -0.10 -4.34 -16.47
CA THR A 106 0.65 -5.53 -16.91
C THR A 106 0.11 -6.78 -16.20
N PRO A 107 -0.04 -7.92 -16.90
CA PRO A 107 -0.50 -9.16 -16.27
C PRO A 107 0.44 -9.67 -15.17
N ARG A 108 1.62 -9.07 -15.01
CA ARG A 108 2.54 -9.38 -13.90
C ARG A 108 2.20 -8.68 -12.59
N LEU A 109 1.29 -7.70 -12.60
CA LEU A 109 0.90 -6.96 -11.41
C LEU A 109 -0.52 -7.35 -11.01
N HIS A 110 -0.60 -8.19 -10.00
CA HIS A 110 -1.83 -8.61 -9.36
C HIS A 110 -2.17 -7.63 -8.23
N THR A 111 -3.43 -7.55 -7.82
CA THR A 111 -3.88 -6.61 -6.80
C THR A 111 -4.06 -7.30 -5.45
N ALA A 112 -3.92 -6.56 -4.35
CA ALA A 112 -4.39 -6.96 -3.03
C ALA A 112 -5.05 -5.76 -2.34
N LEU A 113 -6.19 -6.01 -1.69
CA LEU A 113 -7.01 -4.97 -1.08
C LEU A 113 -6.53 -4.69 0.34
N ARG A 114 -5.94 -3.51 0.58
CA ARG A 114 -5.50 -3.10 1.91
C ARG A 114 -6.64 -2.49 2.72
N ILE A 115 -6.84 -3.00 3.95
CA ILE A 115 -7.96 -2.66 4.83
C ILE A 115 -7.53 -2.28 6.26
N ASP A 116 -6.33 -1.70 6.43
CA ASP A 116 -5.78 -1.34 7.76
C ASP A 116 -6.77 -0.57 8.64
N SER A 117 -7.49 0.42 8.08
CA SER A 117 -8.41 1.27 8.85
C SER A 117 -9.59 0.48 9.43
N PHE A 118 -10.05 -0.57 8.74
CA PHE A 118 -11.11 -1.45 9.23
C PHE A 118 -10.60 -2.31 10.39
N ILE A 119 -9.43 -2.93 10.22
CA ILE A 119 -8.81 -3.80 11.25
C ILE A 119 -8.40 -3.01 12.50
N LYS A 120 -8.10 -1.72 12.37
CA LYS A 120 -7.76 -0.84 13.49
C LYS A 120 -8.98 -0.23 14.19
N GLY A 121 -10.19 -0.43 13.67
CA GLY A 121 -11.37 0.25 14.20
C GLY A 121 -11.37 1.78 13.98
N ASP A 122 -10.61 2.29 13.00
CA ASP A 122 -10.56 3.72 12.69
C ASP A 122 -11.79 4.14 11.90
N TRP A 123 -12.93 4.20 12.60
CA TRP A 123 -14.22 4.51 12.00
C TRP A 123 -14.27 5.91 11.38
N ALA A 124 -13.48 6.86 11.89
CA ALA A 124 -13.43 8.20 11.31
C ALA A 124 -12.79 8.17 9.91
N ALA A 125 -11.68 7.43 9.76
CA ALA A 125 -11.07 7.22 8.45
C ALA A 125 -11.98 6.43 7.51
N VAL A 126 -12.66 5.38 8.01
CA VAL A 126 -13.62 4.59 7.22
C VAL A 126 -14.78 5.46 6.73
N CYS A 127 -15.45 6.22 7.60
CA CYS A 127 -16.52 7.13 7.21
C CYS A 127 -16.08 8.17 6.18
N THR A 128 -14.85 8.69 6.29
CA THR A 128 -14.27 9.61 5.30
C THR A 128 -14.17 8.94 3.94
N ALA A 129 -13.60 7.73 3.88
CA ALA A 129 -13.48 6.95 2.66
C ALA A 129 -14.85 6.60 2.04
N LEU A 130 -15.84 6.23 2.86
CA LEU A 130 -17.21 5.95 2.42
C LEU A 130 -17.85 7.18 1.79
N LYS A 131 -17.75 8.33 2.47
CA LYS A 131 -18.28 9.60 1.96
C LYS A 131 -17.64 10.00 0.63
N GLU A 132 -16.32 9.90 0.51
CA GLU A 132 -15.60 10.20 -0.74
C GLU A 132 -15.95 9.23 -1.87
N PHE A 133 -16.30 7.99 -1.52
CA PHE A 133 -16.74 6.99 -2.49
C PHE A 133 -18.19 7.18 -2.95
N GLY A 134 -18.99 7.91 -2.17
CA GLY A 134 -20.43 8.06 -2.36
C GLY A 134 -21.26 6.95 -1.68
N ALA A 135 -20.67 6.22 -0.72
CA ALA A 135 -21.32 5.17 0.04
C ALA A 135 -21.95 5.70 1.33
N GLU A 136 -22.92 4.95 1.85
CA GLU A 136 -23.53 5.21 3.16
C GLU A 136 -22.50 5.01 4.28
N GLN A 137 -22.50 5.91 5.28
CA GLN A 137 -21.64 5.80 6.47
C GLN A 137 -22.28 4.86 7.52
N SER A 138 -22.51 3.61 7.13
CA SER A 138 -23.12 2.54 7.93
C SER A 138 -22.26 1.27 7.88
N LEU A 139 -22.54 0.26 8.72
CA LEU A 139 -21.85 -1.04 8.60
C LEU A 139 -22.17 -1.71 7.27
N GLU A 140 -23.41 -1.61 6.79
CA GLU A 140 -23.80 -2.12 5.47
C GLU A 140 -23.08 -1.37 4.35
N GLY A 141 -23.03 -0.04 4.42
CA GLY A 141 -22.29 0.78 3.46
C GLY A 141 -20.79 0.46 3.46
N ALA A 142 -20.21 0.17 4.62
CA ALA A 142 -18.83 -0.28 4.77
C ALA A 142 -18.60 -1.65 4.12
N ARG A 143 -19.54 -2.59 4.28
CA ARG A 143 -19.51 -3.90 3.63
C ARG A 143 -19.63 -3.77 2.10
N GLN A 144 -20.59 -3.00 1.63
CA GLN A 144 -20.78 -2.74 0.20
C GLN A 144 -19.56 -2.05 -0.41
N TYR A 145 -18.96 -1.09 0.28
CA TYR A 145 -17.73 -0.44 -0.15
C TYR A 145 -16.59 -1.44 -0.38
N LEU A 146 -16.37 -2.40 0.54
CA LEU A 146 -15.35 -3.43 0.35
C LEU A 146 -15.70 -4.36 -0.82
N ARG A 147 -16.98 -4.72 -1.01
CA ARG A 147 -17.44 -5.53 -2.15
C ARG A 147 -17.21 -4.80 -3.48
N ASP A 148 -17.51 -3.50 -3.55
CA ASP A 148 -17.31 -2.69 -4.74
C ASP A 148 -15.81 -2.60 -5.08
N TRP A 149 -14.95 -2.38 -4.08
CA TRP A 149 -13.50 -2.39 -4.29
C TRP A 149 -12.95 -3.76 -4.67
N ALA A 150 -13.50 -4.84 -4.13
CA ALA A 150 -13.15 -6.20 -4.55
C ALA A 150 -13.56 -6.44 -6.02
N ALA A 151 -14.72 -5.95 -6.45
CA ALA A 151 -15.16 -6.04 -7.84
C ALA A 151 -14.28 -5.21 -8.78
N ILE A 152 -13.86 -4.01 -8.37
CA ILE A 152 -12.95 -3.15 -9.12
C ILE A 152 -11.56 -3.79 -9.22
N LEU A 153 -10.95 -4.14 -8.09
CA LEU A 153 -9.55 -4.57 -8.03
C LEU A 153 -9.35 -6.03 -8.45
N LYS A 154 -10.35 -6.89 -8.19
CA LYS A 154 -10.23 -8.36 -8.26
C LYS A 154 -9.01 -8.86 -7.50
N PRO A 155 -8.91 -8.55 -6.18
CA PRO A 155 -7.71 -8.81 -5.39
C PRO A 155 -7.49 -10.30 -5.17
N GLU A 156 -6.22 -10.71 -5.11
CA GLU A 156 -5.80 -12.06 -4.72
C GLU A 156 -6.11 -12.34 -3.25
N TYR A 157 -6.01 -11.31 -2.40
CA TYR A 157 -6.31 -11.36 -0.98
C TYR A 157 -6.60 -9.96 -0.41
N MET A 158 -7.18 -9.93 0.79
CA MET A 158 -7.20 -8.74 1.63
C MET A 158 -5.98 -8.72 2.55
N MET A 159 -5.46 -7.53 2.84
CA MET A 159 -4.30 -7.36 3.72
C MET A 159 -4.49 -6.23 4.72
N ALA A 160 -3.90 -6.40 5.89
CA ALA A 160 -3.83 -5.36 6.90
C ALA A 160 -2.52 -5.44 7.67
N SER A 161 -2.04 -4.29 8.15
CA SER A 161 -0.95 -4.21 9.12
C SER A 161 -1.48 -3.87 10.51
N THR A 162 -1.19 -4.74 11.47
CA THR A 162 -1.54 -4.56 12.88
C THR A 162 -0.32 -4.19 13.71
N PRO A 163 -0.46 -3.38 14.77
CA PRO A 163 0.61 -3.22 15.75
C PRO A 163 0.84 -4.53 16.53
N HIS A 164 2.01 -4.65 17.17
CA HIS A 164 2.43 -5.85 17.91
C HIS A 164 1.51 -6.24 19.09
N ASP A 165 0.76 -5.28 19.62
CA ASP A 165 -0.16 -5.40 20.74
C ASP A 165 -1.62 -5.60 20.29
N TRP A 166 -1.89 -5.67 18.99
CA TRP A 166 -3.23 -5.94 18.47
C TRP A 166 -3.76 -7.31 18.91
N ARG A 167 -5.06 -7.39 19.19
CA ARG A 167 -5.74 -8.60 19.69
C ARG A 167 -7.08 -8.77 18.98
N TYR A 168 -7.45 -10.03 18.72
CA TYR A 168 -8.79 -10.40 18.29
C TYR A 168 -9.23 -11.71 18.97
N PRO A 169 -10.43 -11.78 19.57
CA PRO A 169 -11.29 -10.62 19.84
C PRO A 169 -10.60 -9.62 20.79
N GLU A 170 -11.01 -8.35 20.76
CA GLU A 170 -10.47 -7.35 21.67
C GLU A 170 -10.84 -7.69 23.13
N PRO A 171 -9.88 -7.68 24.09
CA PRO A 171 -10.19 -7.93 25.49
C PRO A 171 -11.20 -6.92 26.05
N GLY A 172 -12.33 -7.42 26.56
CA GLY A 172 -13.40 -6.57 27.10
C GLY A 172 -14.35 -5.98 26.05
N ALA A 173 -14.23 -6.39 24.78
CA ALA A 173 -15.28 -6.12 23.79
C ALA A 173 -16.60 -6.77 24.27
N PRO A 174 -17.72 -6.03 24.30
CA PRO A 174 -19.00 -6.66 24.55
C PRO A 174 -19.25 -7.75 23.50
N PRO A 175 -19.86 -8.89 23.88
CA PRO A 175 -20.22 -9.91 22.90
C PRO A 175 -21.08 -9.28 21.79
N PRO A 176 -20.93 -9.72 20.53
CA PRO A 176 -21.78 -9.24 19.45
C PRO A 176 -23.24 -9.44 19.83
N ASP A 177 -24.08 -8.45 19.53
CA ASP A 177 -25.52 -8.59 19.69
C ASP A 177 -25.99 -9.81 18.88
N PRO A 178 -26.95 -10.62 19.38
CA PRO A 178 -27.47 -11.75 18.63
C PRO A 178 -27.96 -11.28 17.25
N PRO A 179 -27.83 -12.12 16.19
CA PRO A 179 -28.17 -11.73 14.83
C PRO A 179 -29.63 -11.27 14.78
N GLY A 180 -29.80 -9.96 14.78
CA GLY A 180 -31.04 -9.24 14.72
C GLY A 180 -30.85 -8.12 13.71
N ASP A 181 -31.95 -7.68 13.10
CA ASP A 181 -32.01 -6.74 11.98
C ASP A 181 -31.32 -5.38 12.27
N VAL A 182 -29.99 -5.33 12.19
CA VAL A 182 -29.17 -4.10 12.25
C VAL A 182 -29.10 -3.41 10.88
N GLY A 183 -29.59 -4.08 9.82
CA GLY A 183 -29.52 -3.62 8.43
C GLY A 183 -30.35 -2.39 8.09
N SER A 184 -31.15 -1.88 9.02
CA SER A 184 -32.14 -0.81 8.75
C SER A 184 -32.09 0.38 9.70
N LYS A 185 -31.19 0.40 10.70
CA LYS A 185 -31.07 1.55 11.62
C LYS A 185 -29.94 2.48 11.19
N PRO A 186 -30.23 3.76 10.86
CA PRO A 186 -29.19 4.75 10.69
C PRO A 186 -28.32 4.78 11.96
N LEU A 187 -27.01 4.68 11.82
CA LEU A 187 -26.04 4.89 12.92
C LEU A 187 -25.97 6.36 13.32
N VAL A 188 -27.11 7.04 13.36
CA VAL A 188 -27.30 8.42 13.78
C VAL A 188 -28.22 8.38 14.99
N GLN A 189 -27.67 7.98 16.16
CA GLN A 189 -27.97 8.61 17.47
C GLN A 189 -27.46 7.88 18.72
N ALA A 190 -26.80 6.71 18.67
CA ALA A 190 -26.45 6.03 19.94
C ALA A 190 -25.10 5.29 20.05
N TYR A 191 -24.28 5.15 19.00
CA TYR A 191 -23.17 4.18 19.07
C TYR A 191 -21.78 4.79 19.23
N ARG A 192 -21.11 4.29 20.27
CA ARG A 192 -19.64 4.23 20.40
C ARG A 192 -19.06 3.78 19.06
N LYS A 193 -17.92 4.36 18.66
CA LYS A 193 -17.15 3.96 17.48
C LYS A 193 -17.11 2.41 17.38
N PRO A 194 -17.45 1.79 16.23
CA PRO A 194 -17.34 0.35 16.03
C PRO A 194 -15.96 -0.15 16.46
N THR A 195 -15.92 -1.24 17.22
CA THR A 195 -14.67 -1.89 17.61
C THR A 195 -14.07 -2.61 16.39
N ALA A 196 -12.78 -2.92 16.45
CA ALA A 196 -12.14 -3.74 15.43
C ALA A 196 -12.81 -5.13 15.30
N SER A 197 -13.30 -5.68 16.42
CA SER A 197 -13.98 -6.98 16.44
C SER A 197 -15.32 -6.93 15.70
N LEU A 198 -16.11 -5.87 15.92
CA LEU A 198 -17.39 -5.67 15.23
C LEU A 198 -17.19 -5.49 13.72
N LEU A 199 -16.18 -4.72 13.29
CA LEU A 199 -15.86 -4.56 11.88
C LEU A 199 -15.34 -5.85 11.24
N MET A 200 -14.62 -6.69 12.00
CA MET A 200 -14.20 -8.00 11.51
C MET A 200 -15.41 -8.89 11.21
N GLU A 201 -16.35 -8.99 12.15
CA GLU A 201 -17.50 -9.90 12.08
C GLU A 201 -18.57 -9.42 11.11
N GLU A 202 -18.94 -8.14 11.17
CA GLU A 202 -20.08 -7.62 10.40
C GLU A 202 -19.71 -7.10 9.01
N VAL A 203 -18.43 -6.77 8.78
CA VAL A 203 -17.99 -6.10 7.56
C VAL A 203 -16.98 -6.92 6.78
N ILE A 204 -15.90 -7.40 7.41
CA ILE A 204 -14.79 -8.06 6.69
C ILE A 204 -15.12 -9.52 6.37
N ALA A 205 -15.48 -10.33 7.38
CA ALA A 205 -15.75 -11.75 7.21
C ALA A 205 -16.82 -12.02 6.13
N PRO A 206 -17.95 -11.28 6.07
CA PRO A 206 -18.98 -11.50 5.05
C PRO A 206 -18.58 -11.10 3.63
N VAL A 207 -17.43 -10.46 3.42
CA VAL A 207 -16.91 -10.11 2.09
C VAL A 207 -15.90 -11.17 1.60
N CYS A 208 -15.39 -12.00 2.51
CA CYS A 208 -14.43 -13.05 2.21
C CYS A 208 -15.10 -14.41 1.92
N GLU A 209 -16.40 -14.55 2.20
CA GLU A 209 -17.25 -15.72 1.87
C GLU A 209 -17.78 -15.66 0.43
#